data_AF-A0A7W1E3V7-F1
#
_entry.id   AF-A0A7W1E3V7-F1
#
_cell.length_a   1.000
_cell.length_b   1.000
_cell.length_c   1.000
_cell.angle_alpha   90.00
_cell.angle_beta   90.00
_cell.angle_gamma   90.00
#
_symmetry.space_group_name_H-M   'P 1'
#
loop_
_entity.id
_entity.type
_entity.pdbx_description
1 polymer ?
#
loop_
_entity_poly.entity_id
_entity_poly.type
_entity_poly.pdbx_seq_one_letter_code
_entity_poly.pdbx_strand_id
1 'polypeptide(L)'
;MVFAIEDYKERTERLRVDDIDFDAFRHDPLDADTLRCLRYMHDVEFHTVCYLRDLLLTPAHHDPEITSFLTFWNFEEFWHGEALGRVLDAHGEASGDVRIARVRQRLGWRDRVRPALTTLSSATVGRAFVAVHMTWGAINEWSTQAGYARVSARANHPVLTDLLSRIMKQEGRHIDFYGSEATKRLAESAKARKVTRFALKHFWAPVGTGVMPDVESRFLINHLLEGEDGRSIAERIDRRIDRLPGLAGLGLVSAARTNYAA
;
A
#
# COMPACT_ATOMS: atom_id res chain seq x y z
N MET A 1 -14.89 13.85 -7.68
CA MET A 1 -15.92 13.00 -8.32
C MET A 1 -16.13 11.79 -7.44
N VAL A 2 -17.33 11.23 -7.40
CA VAL A 2 -17.60 9.97 -6.69
C VAL A 2 -17.03 8.84 -7.55
N PHE A 3 -16.26 7.92 -6.96
CA PHE A 3 -15.74 6.75 -7.66
C PHE A 3 -16.90 5.89 -8.18
N ALA A 4 -16.80 5.41 -9.43
CA ALA A 4 -17.79 4.52 -10.03
C ALA A 4 -17.19 3.13 -10.23
N ILE A 5 -17.76 2.12 -9.56
CA ILE A 5 -17.23 0.75 -9.63
C ILE A 5 -17.36 0.14 -11.03
N GLU A 6 -18.38 0.51 -11.80
CA GLU A 6 -18.54 0.03 -13.18
C GLU A 6 -17.42 0.56 -14.10
N ASP A 7 -17.08 1.85 -14.02
CA ASP A 7 -15.95 2.42 -14.75
C ASP A 7 -14.62 1.72 -14.39
N TYR A 8 -14.46 1.32 -13.13
CA TYR A 8 -13.27 0.59 -12.70
C TYR A 8 -13.19 -0.82 -13.30
N LYS A 9 -14.32 -1.53 -13.37
CA LYS A 9 -14.42 -2.84 -14.02
C LYS A 9 -14.01 -2.78 -15.50
N GLU A 10 -14.48 -1.77 -16.22
CA GLU A 10 -14.18 -1.60 -17.65
C GLU A 10 -12.73 -1.20 -17.93
N ARG A 11 -12.09 -0.50 -16.99
CA ARG A 11 -10.73 0.03 -17.14
C ARG A 11 -9.65 -0.83 -16.51
N THR A 12 -10.01 -1.82 -15.71
CA THR A 12 -9.02 -2.71 -15.09
C THR A 12 -8.31 -3.50 -16.18
N GLU A 13 -6.99 -3.43 -16.16
CA GLU A 13 -6.14 -4.16 -17.10
C GLU A 13 -4.80 -4.50 -16.45
N ARG A 14 -4.13 -5.52 -16.99
CA ARG A 14 -2.75 -5.82 -16.62
C ARG A 14 -1.88 -4.58 -16.85
N LEU A 15 -0.92 -4.34 -15.96
CA LEU A 15 0.08 -3.30 -16.15
C LEU A 15 0.83 -3.53 -17.47
N ARG A 16 0.76 -2.57 -18.39
CA ARG A 16 1.40 -2.64 -19.70
C ARG A 16 2.90 -2.39 -19.57
N VAL A 17 3.69 -3.40 -19.88
CA VAL A 17 5.16 -3.42 -19.72
C VAL A 17 5.88 -4.01 -20.93
N ASP A 18 5.17 -4.18 -22.05
CA ASP A 18 5.69 -4.83 -23.27
C ASP A 18 6.73 -3.95 -23.99
N ASP A 19 6.61 -2.64 -23.83
CA ASP A 19 7.48 -1.59 -24.39
C ASP A 19 8.51 -1.04 -23.40
N ILE A 20 8.59 -1.61 -22.19
CA ILE A 20 9.62 -1.25 -21.20
C ILE A 20 10.91 -2.02 -21.51
N ASP A 21 11.99 -1.29 -21.74
CA ASP A 21 13.34 -1.85 -21.93
C ASP A 21 13.98 -2.25 -20.60
N PHE A 22 13.66 -3.45 -20.11
CA PHE A 22 14.27 -3.98 -18.89
C PHE A 22 15.76 -4.33 -19.04
N ASP A 23 16.27 -4.49 -20.26
CA ASP A 23 17.70 -4.74 -20.46
C ASP A 23 18.54 -3.50 -20.18
N ALA A 24 17.95 -2.29 -20.22
CA ALA A 24 18.59 -1.06 -19.78
C ALA A 24 19.21 -1.19 -18.38
N PHE A 25 18.54 -1.88 -17.45
CA PHE A 25 19.04 -2.10 -16.08
C PHE A 25 20.33 -2.94 -16.00
N ARG A 26 20.68 -3.68 -17.06
CA ARG A 26 21.96 -4.39 -17.14
C ARG A 26 23.10 -3.48 -17.56
N HIS A 27 22.78 -2.42 -18.31
CA HIS A 27 23.73 -1.48 -18.88
C HIS A 27 23.92 -0.25 -17.97
N ASP A 28 22.85 0.17 -17.32
CA ASP A 28 22.78 1.26 -16.34
C ASP A 28 22.12 0.72 -15.05
N PRO A 29 22.88 -0.03 -14.22
CA PRO A 29 22.31 -0.70 -13.05
C PRO A 29 21.89 0.30 -11.97
N LEU A 30 20.79 -0.04 -11.29
CA LEU A 30 20.31 0.72 -10.14
C LEU A 30 21.27 0.56 -8.96
N ASP A 31 21.37 1.61 -8.15
CA ASP A 31 22.15 1.58 -6.92
C ASP A 31 21.50 0.64 -5.87
N ALA A 32 22.31 0.25 -4.88
CA ALA A 32 21.91 -0.72 -3.87
C ALA A 32 20.75 -0.25 -2.98
N ASP A 33 20.64 1.06 -2.74
CA ASP A 33 19.58 1.64 -1.91
C ASP A 33 18.25 1.65 -2.66
N THR A 34 18.28 2.02 -3.95
CA THR A 34 17.13 1.90 -4.85
C THR A 34 16.64 0.46 -4.94
N LEU A 35 17.53 -0.50 -5.17
CA LEU A 35 17.17 -1.93 -5.21
C LEU A 35 16.58 -2.41 -3.88
N ARG A 36 17.07 -1.88 -2.76
CA ARG A 36 16.52 -2.17 -1.42
C ARG A 36 15.08 -1.69 -1.27
N CYS A 37 14.77 -0.51 -1.79
CA CYS A 37 13.39 -0.02 -1.84
C CYS A 37 12.51 -0.89 -2.75
N LEU A 38 12.98 -1.27 -3.94
CA LEU A 38 12.21 -2.09 -4.88
C LEU A 38 11.95 -3.50 -4.34
N ARG A 39 12.91 -4.11 -3.62
CA ARG A 39 12.70 -5.35 -2.88
C ARG A 39 11.55 -5.25 -1.88
N TYR A 40 11.51 -4.15 -1.13
CA TYR A 40 10.44 -3.90 -0.15
C TYR A 40 9.09 -3.74 -0.85
N MET A 41 9.03 -2.91 -1.89
CA MET A 41 7.80 -2.66 -2.66
C MET A 41 7.29 -3.94 -3.30
N HIS A 42 8.14 -4.71 -3.98
CA HIS A 42 7.81 -6.03 -4.54
C HIS A 42 7.16 -6.96 -3.50
N ASP A 43 7.77 -7.07 -2.32
CA ASP A 43 7.28 -7.97 -1.28
C ASP A 43 5.94 -7.49 -0.68
N VAL A 44 5.74 -6.18 -0.59
CA VAL A 44 4.47 -5.58 -0.16
C VAL A 44 3.38 -5.80 -1.22
N GLU A 45 3.68 -5.58 -2.50
CA GLU A 45 2.74 -5.81 -3.60
C GLU A 45 2.23 -7.25 -3.61
N PHE A 46 3.12 -8.24 -3.46
CA PHE A 46 2.69 -9.64 -3.40
C PHE A 46 2.02 -10.05 -2.08
N HIS A 47 2.13 -9.25 -1.03
CA HIS A 47 1.44 -9.49 0.24
C HIS A 47 -0.03 -9.03 0.22
N THR A 48 -0.41 -8.21 -0.76
CA THR A 48 -1.80 -7.72 -0.93
C THR A 48 -2.82 -8.86 -0.98
N VAL A 49 -2.46 -10.04 -1.51
CA VAL A 49 -3.34 -11.22 -1.48
C VAL A 49 -3.64 -11.76 -0.07
N CYS A 50 -2.69 -11.63 0.87
CA CYS A 50 -2.95 -11.94 2.28
C CYS A 50 -3.89 -10.89 2.89
N TYR A 51 -3.75 -9.62 2.50
CA TYR A 51 -4.66 -8.55 2.92
C TYR A 51 -6.08 -8.78 2.38
N LEU A 52 -6.21 -9.17 1.10
CA LEU A 52 -7.48 -9.58 0.49
C LEU A 52 -8.13 -10.72 1.28
N ARG A 53 -7.40 -11.81 1.52
CA ARG A 53 -7.86 -12.96 2.32
C ARG A 53 -8.42 -12.49 3.66
N ASP A 54 -7.67 -11.67 4.38
CA ASP A 54 -8.04 -11.22 5.72
C ASP A 54 -9.32 -10.35 5.69
N LEU A 55 -9.49 -9.51 4.66
CA LEU A 55 -10.71 -8.72 4.49
C LEU A 55 -11.93 -9.57 4.14
N LEU A 56 -11.78 -10.59 3.31
CA LEU A 56 -12.89 -11.48 2.92
C LEU A 56 -13.42 -12.32 4.09
N LEU A 57 -12.64 -12.49 5.15
CA LEU A 57 -13.06 -13.16 6.38
C LEU A 57 -13.85 -12.26 7.36
N THR A 58 -14.27 -11.08 6.91
CA THR A 58 -14.94 -10.05 7.72
C THR A 58 -16.24 -9.64 7.04
N PRO A 59 -17.15 -8.89 7.69
CA PRO A 59 -18.40 -8.43 7.06
C PRO A 59 -18.23 -7.62 5.76
N ALA A 60 -17.01 -7.19 5.41
CA ALA A 60 -16.69 -6.55 4.14
C ALA A 60 -17.10 -7.41 2.93
N HIS A 61 -17.08 -8.74 3.04
CA HIS A 61 -17.47 -9.63 1.94
C HIS A 61 -18.96 -9.57 1.56
N HIS A 62 -19.81 -8.98 2.40
CA HIS A 62 -21.23 -8.77 2.09
C HIS A 62 -21.49 -7.54 1.21
N ASP A 63 -20.49 -6.68 1.03
CA ASP A 63 -20.61 -5.45 0.24
C ASP A 63 -20.10 -5.70 -1.20
N PRO A 64 -21.00 -5.77 -2.20
CA PRO A 64 -20.63 -6.16 -3.56
C PRO A 64 -19.69 -5.18 -4.25
N GLU A 65 -19.74 -3.88 -3.88
CA GLU A 65 -18.81 -2.88 -4.42
C GLU A 65 -17.40 -3.12 -3.89
N ILE A 66 -17.26 -3.39 -2.59
CA ILE A 66 -15.99 -3.73 -1.96
C ILE A 66 -15.42 -5.02 -2.54
N THR A 67 -16.21 -6.09 -2.66
CA THR A 67 -15.68 -7.35 -3.21
C THR A 67 -15.29 -7.23 -4.67
N SER A 68 -16.04 -6.45 -5.47
CA SER A 68 -15.68 -6.16 -6.86
C SER A 68 -14.35 -5.41 -6.90
N PHE A 69 -14.22 -4.33 -6.13
CA PHE A 69 -12.99 -3.54 -6.06
C PHE A 69 -11.80 -4.41 -5.65
N LEU A 70 -11.92 -5.15 -4.54
CA LEU A 70 -10.85 -5.97 -3.98
C LEU A 70 -10.36 -7.05 -4.96
N THR A 71 -11.25 -7.56 -5.81
CA THR A 71 -10.89 -8.54 -6.85
C THR A 71 -9.98 -7.92 -7.90
N PHE A 72 -10.39 -6.79 -8.47
CA PHE A 72 -9.64 -6.10 -9.52
C PHE A 72 -8.39 -5.40 -8.98
N TRP A 73 -8.48 -4.83 -7.78
CA TRP A 73 -7.35 -4.28 -7.04
C TRP A 73 -6.25 -5.34 -6.89
N ASN A 74 -6.56 -6.50 -6.30
CA ASN A 74 -5.56 -7.56 -6.12
C ASN A 74 -4.97 -8.08 -7.45
N PHE A 75 -5.77 -8.07 -8.53
CA PHE A 75 -5.26 -8.38 -9.86
C PHE A 75 -4.24 -7.35 -10.35
N GLU A 76 -4.49 -6.05 -10.14
CA GLU A 76 -3.54 -4.98 -10.50
C GLU A 76 -2.26 -5.05 -9.64
N GLU A 77 -2.39 -5.19 -8.31
CA GLU A 77 -1.24 -5.31 -7.38
C GLU A 77 -0.34 -6.50 -7.72
N PHE A 78 -0.94 -7.63 -8.14
CA PHE A 78 -0.16 -8.78 -8.61
C PHE A 78 0.74 -8.40 -9.79
N TRP A 79 0.21 -7.65 -10.76
CA TRP A 79 0.99 -7.21 -11.92
C TRP A 79 2.00 -6.11 -11.60
N HIS A 80 1.77 -5.30 -10.56
CA HIS A 80 2.79 -4.37 -10.06
C HIS A 80 3.96 -5.15 -9.46
N GLY A 81 3.68 -6.13 -8.62
CA GLY A 81 4.68 -7.05 -8.05
C GLY A 81 5.51 -7.74 -9.13
N GLU A 82 4.86 -8.31 -10.16
CA GLU A 82 5.54 -8.95 -11.30
C GLU A 82 6.46 -7.98 -12.06
N ALA A 83 6.00 -6.74 -12.27
CA ALA A 83 6.79 -5.75 -13.00
C ALA A 83 8.02 -5.28 -12.19
N LEU A 84 7.88 -5.11 -10.87
CA LEU A 84 9.01 -4.88 -9.99
C LEU A 84 9.96 -6.09 -9.95
N GLY A 85 9.40 -7.30 -10.02
CA GLY A 85 10.16 -8.55 -10.08
C GLY A 85 11.08 -8.62 -11.30
N ARG A 86 10.60 -8.18 -12.47
CA ARG A 86 11.42 -8.07 -13.68
C ARG A 86 12.61 -7.11 -13.53
N VAL A 87 12.47 -6.02 -12.76
CA VAL A 87 13.60 -5.13 -12.44
C VAL A 87 14.60 -5.86 -11.54
N LEU A 88 14.13 -6.55 -10.51
CA LEU A 88 15.00 -7.34 -9.62
C LEU A 88 15.75 -8.46 -10.35
N ASP A 89 15.08 -9.16 -11.26
CA ASP A 89 15.67 -10.21 -12.09
C ASP A 89 16.78 -9.67 -13.00
N ALA A 90 16.61 -8.46 -13.55
CA ALA A 90 17.64 -7.80 -14.35
C ALA A 90 18.93 -7.53 -13.55
N HIS A 91 18.84 -7.47 -12.21
CA HIS A 91 19.97 -7.34 -11.30
C HIS A 91 20.41 -8.67 -10.68
N GLY A 92 19.89 -9.81 -11.17
CA GLY A 92 20.22 -11.14 -10.66
C GLY A 92 19.68 -11.42 -9.26
N GLU A 93 18.72 -10.63 -8.77
CA GLU A 93 18.06 -10.88 -7.50
C GLU A 93 16.91 -11.87 -7.68
N ALA A 94 16.65 -12.68 -6.66
CA ALA A 94 15.49 -13.55 -6.68
C ALA A 94 14.21 -12.69 -6.71
N SER A 95 13.34 -12.92 -7.69
CA SER A 95 11.98 -12.41 -7.76
C SER A 95 10.95 -13.55 -7.88
N GLY A 96 9.66 -13.23 -7.94
CA GLY A 96 8.59 -14.18 -8.20
C GLY A 96 8.35 -15.23 -7.11
N ASP A 97 7.81 -16.39 -7.49
CA ASP A 97 7.26 -17.40 -6.57
C ASP A 97 8.22 -17.83 -5.45
N VAL A 98 9.51 -18.01 -5.75
CA VAL A 98 10.51 -18.43 -4.77
C VAL A 98 10.68 -17.37 -3.68
N ARG A 99 10.75 -16.08 -4.07
CA ARG A 99 10.84 -14.98 -3.13
C ARG A 99 9.56 -14.83 -2.33
N ILE A 100 8.40 -14.86 -3.01
CA ILE A 100 7.08 -14.75 -2.38
C ILE A 100 6.90 -15.85 -1.32
N ALA A 101 7.23 -17.09 -1.65
CA ALA A 101 7.15 -18.21 -0.72
C ALA A 101 8.05 -18.00 0.51
N ARG A 102 9.28 -17.50 0.33
CA ARG A 102 10.18 -17.17 1.44
C ARG A 102 9.62 -16.07 2.34
N VAL A 103 9.06 -15.00 1.77
CA VAL A 103 8.43 -13.92 2.55
C VAL A 103 7.28 -14.48 3.38
N ARG A 104 6.37 -15.25 2.76
CA ARG A 104 5.23 -15.87 3.47
C ARG A 104 5.67 -16.83 4.57
N GLN A 105 6.70 -17.63 4.34
CA GLN A 105 7.26 -18.53 5.36
C GLN A 105 7.80 -17.76 6.58
N ARG A 106 8.43 -16.59 6.36
CA ARG A 106 8.96 -15.75 7.45
C ARG A 106 7.87 -15.15 8.34
N LEU A 107 6.69 -14.84 7.77
CA LEU A 107 5.55 -14.37 8.57
C LEU A 107 5.10 -15.43 9.60
N GLY A 108 5.36 -16.70 9.31
CA GLY A 108 5.28 -17.79 10.26
C GLY A 108 3.89 -17.95 10.89
N TRP A 109 3.86 -18.05 12.22
CA TRP A 109 2.62 -18.24 12.97
C TRP A 109 1.74 -16.98 13.03
N ARG A 110 2.33 -15.78 12.87
CA ARG A 110 1.58 -14.52 12.92
C ARG A 110 0.57 -14.43 11.78
N ASP A 111 0.93 -14.89 10.57
CA ASP A 111 0.01 -14.95 9.42
C ASP A 111 -1.13 -15.97 9.62
N ARG A 112 -0.96 -16.98 10.49
CA ARG A 112 -2.01 -17.95 10.80
C ARG A 112 -3.01 -17.46 11.85
N VAL A 113 -2.56 -16.61 12.78
CA VAL A 113 -3.39 -16.10 13.89
C VAL A 113 -4.08 -14.79 13.55
N ARG A 114 -3.43 -13.93 12.74
CA ARG A 114 -3.98 -12.64 12.31
C ARG A 114 -5.37 -12.75 11.67
N PRO A 115 -5.68 -13.71 10.78
CA PRO A 115 -7.02 -13.83 10.20
C PRO A 115 -8.09 -14.06 11.27
N ALA A 116 -7.84 -14.94 12.25
CA ALA A 116 -8.78 -15.23 13.32
C ALA A 116 -9.03 -14.02 14.24
N LEU A 117 -7.97 -13.27 14.58
CA LEU A 117 -8.08 -12.03 15.35
C LEU A 117 -8.86 -10.95 14.58
N THR A 118 -8.58 -10.82 13.28
CA THR A 118 -9.27 -9.89 12.39
C THR A 118 -10.76 -10.23 12.33
N THR A 119 -11.13 -11.49 12.08
CA THR A 119 -12.53 -11.94 12.07
C THR A 119 -13.22 -11.68 13.42
N LEU A 120 -12.59 -12.02 14.54
CA LEU A 120 -13.17 -11.80 15.88
C LEU A 120 -13.36 -10.30 16.17
N SER A 121 -12.38 -9.47 15.84
CA SER A 121 -12.49 -8.02 15.99
C SER A 121 -13.61 -7.44 15.11
N SER A 122 -13.77 -7.97 13.88
CA SER A 122 -14.80 -7.51 12.96
C SER A 122 -16.23 -7.83 13.45
N ALA A 123 -16.43 -9.00 14.07
CA ALA A 123 -17.71 -9.39 14.65
C ALA A 123 -18.15 -8.46 15.79
N THR A 124 -17.20 -7.94 16.56
CA THR A 124 -17.49 -7.02 17.68
C THR A 124 -17.68 -5.56 17.23
N VAL A 125 -16.91 -5.13 16.23
CA VAL A 125 -16.91 -3.73 15.75
C VAL A 125 -18.06 -3.48 14.75
N GLY A 126 -18.49 -4.51 14.02
CA GLY A 126 -19.58 -4.43 13.04
C GLY A 126 -19.23 -3.55 11.84
N ARG A 127 -20.18 -2.79 11.30
CA ARG A 127 -19.96 -1.95 10.09
C ARG A 127 -18.84 -0.91 10.22
N ALA A 128 -18.51 -0.49 11.46
CA ALA A 128 -17.39 0.42 11.70
C ALA A 128 -16.03 -0.20 11.32
N PHE A 129 -15.93 -1.54 11.27
CA PHE A 129 -14.75 -2.26 10.86
C PHE A 129 -14.37 -1.95 9.41
N VAL A 130 -15.36 -1.92 8.52
CA VAL A 130 -15.16 -1.57 7.11
C VAL A 130 -14.63 -0.14 6.98
N ALA A 131 -15.14 0.80 7.79
CA ALA A 131 -14.64 2.17 7.78
C ALA A 131 -13.16 2.27 8.21
N VAL A 132 -12.75 1.48 9.21
CA VAL A 132 -11.33 1.37 9.62
C VAL A 132 -10.48 0.90 8.45
N HIS A 133 -10.88 -0.19 7.80
CA HIS A 133 -10.10 -0.78 6.70
C HIS A 133 -10.06 0.10 5.45
N MET A 134 -11.17 0.75 5.08
CA MET A 134 -11.17 1.67 3.94
C MET A 134 -10.25 2.87 4.21
N THR A 135 -10.26 3.37 5.44
CA THR A 135 -9.36 4.46 5.85
C THR A 135 -7.90 4.02 5.86
N TRP A 136 -7.61 2.82 6.38
CA TRP A 136 -6.25 2.30 6.43
C TRP A 136 -5.71 2.02 5.02
N GLY A 137 -6.54 1.43 4.15
CA GLY A 137 -6.26 1.26 2.73
C GLY A 137 -5.92 2.59 2.07
N ALA A 138 -6.75 3.63 2.26
CA ALA A 138 -6.48 4.96 1.69
C ALA A 138 -5.11 5.52 2.11
N ILE A 139 -4.73 5.36 3.39
CA ILE A 139 -3.44 5.82 3.90
C ILE A 139 -2.29 5.01 3.31
N ASN A 140 -2.45 3.69 3.17
CA ASN A 140 -1.48 2.83 2.51
C ASN A 140 -1.27 3.27 1.07
N GLU A 141 -2.34 3.41 0.27
CA GLU A 141 -2.24 3.85 -1.13
C GLU A 141 -1.58 5.22 -1.29
N TRP A 142 -1.93 6.20 -0.44
CA TRP A 142 -1.27 7.51 -0.46
C TRP A 142 0.23 7.42 -0.16
N SER A 143 0.60 6.47 0.71
CA SER A 143 1.98 6.25 1.13
C SER A 143 2.77 5.46 0.09
N THR A 144 2.18 4.43 -0.54
CA THR A 144 2.78 3.64 -1.62
C THR A 144 3.03 4.51 -2.85
N GLN A 145 2.04 5.28 -3.29
CA GLN A 145 2.21 6.24 -4.39
C GLN A 145 3.30 7.28 -4.13
N ALA A 146 3.35 7.81 -2.90
CA ALA A 146 4.41 8.73 -2.51
C ALA A 146 5.79 8.04 -2.47
N GLY A 147 5.83 6.77 -2.06
CA GLY A 147 7.01 5.93 -2.08
C GLY A 147 7.56 5.74 -3.49
N TYR A 148 6.72 5.33 -4.44
CA TYR A 148 7.10 5.19 -5.85
C TYR A 148 7.62 6.49 -6.44
N ALA A 149 6.93 7.60 -6.19
CA ALA A 149 7.38 8.93 -6.62
C ALA A 149 8.78 9.26 -6.07
N ARG A 150 9.08 8.88 -4.82
CA ARG A 150 10.39 9.12 -4.20
C ARG A 150 11.47 8.22 -4.72
N VAL A 151 11.18 6.94 -4.96
CA VAL A 151 12.13 6.02 -5.60
C VAL A 151 12.49 6.51 -6.99
N SER A 152 11.48 6.85 -7.81
CA SER A 152 11.70 7.40 -9.17
C SER A 152 12.57 8.67 -9.15
N ALA A 153 12.24 9.62 -8.27
CA ALA A 153 12.98 10.88 -8.18
C ALA A 153 14.44 10.70 -7.74
N ARG A 154 14.73 9.69 -6.92
CA ARG A 154 16.08 9.43 -6.40
C ARG A 154 16.94 8.60 -7.33
N ALA A 155 16.36 7.56 -7.92
CA ALA A 155 17.06 6.71 -8.87
C ALA A 155 17.46 7.49 -10.13
N ASN A 156 16.66 8.49 -10.53
CA ASN A 156 16.86 9.29 -11.73
C ASN A 156 17.10 8.44 -13.01
N HIS A 157 16.54 7.23 -13.03
CA HIS A 157 16.67 6.30 -14.14
C HIS A 157 15.42 6.39 -15.02
N PRO A 158 15.54 6.66 -16.34
CA PRO A 158 14.39 6.94 -17.20
C PRO A 158 13.44 5.75 -17.33
N VAL A 159 13.97 4.53 -17.50
CA VAL A 159 13.15 3.31 -17.58
C VAL A 159 12.39 3.03 -16.28
N LEU A 160 13.06 3.13 -15.12
CA LEU A 160 12.40 2.98 -13.83
C LEU A 160 11.31 4.05 -13.63
N THR A 161 11.59 5.29 -14.02
CA THR A 161 10.61 6.39 -13.93
C THR A 161 9.37 6.14 -14.76
N ASP A 162 9.51 5.65 -16.01
CA ASP A 162 8.35 5.26 -16.83
C ASP A 162 7.57 4.12 -16.17
N LEU A 163 8.25 3.05 -15.75
CA LEU A 163 7.61 1.92 -15.09
C LEU A 163 6.82 2.34 -13.84
N LEU A 164 7.46 3.07 -12.91
CA LEU A 164 6.81 3.52 -11.68
C LEU A 164 5.67 4.51 -11.95
N SER A 165 5.78 5.34 -12.99
CA SER A 165 4.69 6.25 -13.40
C SER A 165 3.45 5.48 -13.86
N ARG A 166 3.63 4.34 -14.55
CA ARG A 166 2.53 3.46 -14.96
C ARG A 166 1.85 2.78 -13.77
N ILE A 167 2.64 2.31 -12.80
CA ILE A 167 2.14 1.75 -11.54
C ILE A 167 1.32 2.80 -10.78
N MET A 168 1.89 3.99 -10.54
CA MET A 168 1.23 5.09 -9.84
C MET A 168 -0.06 5.56 -10.51
N LYS A 169 -0.17 5.43 -11.84
CA LYS A 169 -1.39 5.73 -12.58
C LYS A 169 -2.51 4.73 -12.25
N GLN A 170 -2.20 3.45 -12.07
CA GLN A 170 -3.17 2.45 -11.63
C GLN A 170 -3.56 2.68 -10.17
N GLU A 171 -2.58 2.92 -9.27
CA GLU A 171 -2.81 3.26 -7.86
C GLU A 171 -3.72 4.48 -7.68
N GLY A 172 -3.68 5.45 -8.59
CA GLY A 172 -4.59 6.61 -8.55
C GLY A 172 -6.07 6.22 -8.44
N ARG A 173 -6.47 5.10 -9.07
CA ARG A 173 -7.84 4.58 -8.98
C ARG A 173 -8.11 3.89 -7.63
N HIS A 174 -7.11 3.22 -7.07
CA HIS A 174 -7.20 2.60 -5.74
C HIS A 174 -7.35 3.67 -4.65
N ILE A 175 -6.58 4.74 -4.76
CA ILE A 175 -6.69 5.95 -3.93
C ILE A 175 -8.10 6.52 -3.98
N ASP A 176 -8.67 6.67 -5.17
CA ASP A 176 -10.01 7.22 -5.33
C ASP A 176 -11.08 6.33 -4.68
N PHE A 177 -11.00 5.00 -4.87
CA PHE A 177 -11.91 4.06 -4.22
C PHE A 177 -11.80 4.12 -2.69
N TYR A 178 -10.62 3.80 -2.14
CA TYR A 178 -10.43 3.76 -0.70
C TYR A 178 -10.74 5.10 -0.02
N GLY A 179 -10.32 6.21 -0.63
CA GLY A 179 -10.58 7.56 -0.11
C GLY A 179 -12.07 7.90 -0.11
N SER A 180 -12.80 7.55 -1.16
CA SER A 180 -14.24 7.78 -1.27
C SER A 180 -15.02 6.94 -0.26
N GLU A 181 -14.69 5.65 -0.13
CA GLU A 181 -15.35 4.70 0.77
C GLU A 181 -15.05 4.98 2.25
N ALA A 182 -13.83 5.45 2.56
CA ALA A 182 -13.47 5.97 3.88
C ALA A 182 -14.31 7.20 4.21
N THR A 183 -14.36 8.19 3.31
CA THR A 183 -15.11 9.43 3.51
C THR A 183 -16.60 9.15 3.76
N LYS A 184 -17.22 8.34 2.90
CA LYS A 184 -18.64 7.94 2.99
C LYS A 184 -18.95 7.30 4.35
N ARG A 185 -18.23 6.24 4.71
CA ARG A 185 -18.50 5.48 5.94
C ARG A 185 -18.22 6.29 7.22
N LEU A 186 -17.20 7.15 7.19
CA LEU A 186 -16.91 8.04 8.32
C LEU A 186 -17.95 9.15 8.46
N ALA A 187 -18.50 9.66 7.36
CA ALA A 187 -19.57 10.66 7.40
C ALA A 187 -20.85 10.09 8.02
N GLU A 188 -21.22 8.86 7.63
CA GLU A 188 -22.48 8.20 8.03
C GLU A 188 -22.54 7.76 9.50
N SER A 189 -21.39 7.61 10.20
CA SER A 189 -21.38 7.01 11.54
C SER A 189 -20.40 7.66 12.52
N ALA A 190 -20.93 8.23 13.61
CA ALA A 190 -20.13 8.72 14.73
C ALA A 190 -19.32 7.60 15.42
N LYS A 191 -19.87 6.37 15.47
CA LYS A 191 -19.14 5.20 15.98
C LYS A 191 -17.95 4.89 15.08
N ALA A 192 -18.14 4.88 13.75
CA ALA A 192 -17.06 4.65 12.80
C ALA A 192 -15.92 5.67 12.99
N ARG A 193 -16.22 6.96 13.12
CA ARG A 193 -15.20 7.99 13.37
C ARG A 193 -14.40 7.73 14.65
N LYS A 194 -15.08 7.44 15.76
CA LYS A 194 -14.41 7.17 17.05
C LYS A 194 -13.53 5.93 16.98
N VAL A 195 -14.05 4.84 16.41
CA VAL A 195 -13.31 3.57 16.29
C VAL A 195 -12.13 3.70 15.34
N THR A 196 -12.32 4.31 14.15
CA THR A 196 -11.23 4.53 13.20
C THR A 196 -10.16 5.43 13.78
N ARG A 197 -10.54 6.54 14.44
CA ARG A 197 -9.56 7.42 15.10
C ARG A 197 -8.76 6.67 16.17
N PHE A 198 -9.43 5.87 17.01
CA PHE A 198 -8.75 5.04 18.01
C PHE A 198 -7.81 4.03 17.35
N ALA A 199 -8.29 3.30 16.34
CA ALA A 199 -7.50 2.30 15.65
C ALA A 199 -6.24 2.90 15.01
N LEU A 200 -6.39 4.03 14.33
CA LEU A 200 -5.27 4.75 13.71
C LEU A 200 -4.27 5.24 14.74
N LYS A 201 -4.73 5.78 15.88
CA LYS A 201 -3.83 6.31 16.92
C LYS A 201 -2.99 5.21 17.59
N HIS A 202 -3.54 4.01 17.74
CA HIS A 202 -2.94 2.98 18.59
C HIS A 202 -2.33 1.81 17.83
N PHE A 203 -2.79 1.53 16.62
CA PHE A 203 -2.39 0.33 15.87
C PHE A 203 -1.83 0.64 14.49
N TRP A 204 -1.98 1.86 13.98
CA TRP A 204 -1.46 2.18 12.65
C TRP A 204 0.07 2.20 12.64
N ALA A 205 0.61 1.62 11.57
CA ALA A 205 2.01 1.65 11.24
C ALA A 205 2.17 1.81 9.71
N PRO A 206 3.32 2.31 9.24
CA PRO A 206 3.60 2.46 7.81
C PRO A 206 3.42 1.16 7.02
N VAL A 207 3.02 1.28 5.75
CA VAL A 207 2.77 0.15 4.86
C VAL A 207 3.98 -0.81 4.81
N GLY A 208 3.70 -2.11 4.84
CA GLY A 208 4.71 -3.18 4.90
C GLY A 208 5.26 -3.45 6.31
N THR A 209 4.99 -2.62 7.33
CA THR A 209 5.36 -2.93 8.71
C THR A 209 4.66 -4.22 9.17
N GLY A 210 5.43 -5.15 9.74
CA GLY A 210 4.95 -6.47 10.14
C GLY A 210 4.92 -7.52 9.02
N VAL A 211 5.09 -7.09 7.76
CA VAL A 211 5.37 -7.97 6.62
C VAL A 211 6.88 -8.07 6.42
N MET A 212 7.53 -6.91 6.40
CA MET A 212 8.95 -6.75 6.22
C MET A 212 9.68 -6.69 7.56
N PRO A 213 10.97 -7.10 7.62
CA PRO A 213 11.78 -6.91 8.82
C PRO A 213 11.86 -5.43 9.21
N ASP A 214 11.84 -5.12 10.51
CA ASP A 214 11.82 -3.74 11.02
C ASP A 214 12.99 -2.88 10.49
N VAL A 215 14.16 -3.49 10.27
CA VAL A 215 15.32 -2.80 9.69
C VAL A 215 15.08 -2.33 8.26
N GLU A 216 14.30 -3.08 7.48
CA GLU A 216 13.93 -2.72 6.11
C GLU A 216 12.89 -1.60 6.11
N SER A 217 11.89 -1.66 7.01
CA SER A 217 10.91 -0.58 7.16
C SER A 217 11.56 0.73 7.61
N ARG A 218 12.49 0.68 8.60
CA ARG A 218 13.27 1.86 9.02
C ARG A 218 14.10 2.43 7.87
N PHE A 219 14.82 1.57 7.15
CA PHE A 219 15.59 2.00 6.00
C PHE A 219 14.70 2.69 4.96
N LEU A 220 13.60 2.06 4.56
CA LEU A 220 12.70 2.62 3.54
C LEU A 220 12.16 3.99 3.96
N ILE A 221 11.67 4.13 5.19
CA ILE A 221 11.09 5.37 5.69
C ILE A 221 12.17 6.46 5.77
N ASN A 222 13.33 6.15 6.34
CA ASN A 222 14.42 7.11 6.52
C ASN A 222 14.99 7.54 5.19
N HIS A 223 15.19 6.58 4.28
CA HIS A 223 15.61 6.85 2.93
C HIS A 223 14.54 7.72 2.27
N LEU A 224 13.35 7.21 1.95
CA LEU A 224 12.40 7.93 1.10
C LEU A 224 11.89 9.27 1.68
N LEU A 225 11.77 9.40 3.01
CA LEU A 225 11.26 10.61 3.67
C LEU A 225 12.36 11.51 4.27
N GLU A 226 13.62 11.34 3.84
CA GLU A 226 14.70 12.22 4.24
C GLU A 226 14.50 13.68 3.74
N GLY A 227 14.97 14.64 4.52
CA GLY A 227 15.06 16.05 4.14
C GLY A 227 13.73 16.81 4.08
N GLU A 228 13.76 17.96 3.41
CA GLU A 228 12.61 18.86 3.26
C GLU A 228 11.51 18.22 2.40
N ASP A 229 11.88 17.60 1.28
CA ASP A 229 10.94 16.93 0.38
C ASP A 229 10.16 15.84 1.12
N GLY A 230 10.86 15.02 1.90
CA GLY A 230 10.24 13.97 2.70
C GLY A 230 9.30 14.53 3.79
N ARG A 231 9.64 15.68 4.39
CA ARG A 231 8.75 16.40 5.32
C ARG A 231 7.47 16.83 4.61
N SER A 232 7.61 17.51 3.48
CA SER A 232 6.49 18.02 2.70
C SER A 232 5.54 16.91 2.26
N ILE A 233 6.08 15.74 1.89
CA ILE A 233 5.30 14.55 1.54
C ILE A 233 4.53 14.01 2.75
N ALA A 234 5.20 13.82 3.89
CA ALA A 234 4.56 13.32 5.10
C ALA A 234 3.40 14.24 5.53
N GLU A 235 3.64 15.56 5.57
CA GLU A 235 2.62 16.55 5.89
C GLU A 235 1.48 16.57 4.87
N ARG A 236 1.77 16.33 3.59
CA ARG A 236 0.74 16.26 2.54
C ARG A 236 -0.18 15.06 2.75
N ILE A 237 0.36 13.91 3.14
CA ILE A 237 -0.45 12.73 3.45
C ILE A 237 -1.26 12.98 4.73
N ASP A 238 -0.66 13.57 5.77
CA ASP A 238 -1.38 13.94 7.00
C ASP A 238 -2.53 14.93 6.71
N ARG A 239 -2.33 15.92 5.83
CA ARG A 239 -3.41 16.81 5.38
C ARG A 239 -4.53 16.09 4.63
N ARG A 240 -4.24 14.99 3.93
CA ARG A 240 -5.29 14.15 3.32
C ARG A 240 -6.07 13.37 4.38
N ILE A 241 -5.38 12.82 5.39
CA ILE A 241 -6.00 12.16 6.54
C ILE A 241 -6.89 13.14 7.30
N ASP A 242 -6.43 14.37 7.52
CA ASP A 242 -7.16 15.39 8.28
C ASP A 242 -8.49 15.80 7.63
N ARG A 243 -8.60 15.65 6.31
CA ARG A 243 -9.84 15.91 5.56
C ARG A 243 -10.89 14.82 5.73
N LEU A 244 -10.51 13.63 6.21
CA LEU A 244 -11.46 12.56 6.47
C LEU A 244 -12.29 12.87 7.72
N PRO A 245 -13.62 12.62 7.72
CA PRO A 245 -14.49 13.00 8.82
C PRO A 245 -14.03 12.44 10.18
N GLY A 246 -13.71 13.33 11.12
CA GLY A 246 -13.31 12.97 12.50
C GLY A 246 -11.85 12.57 12.68
N LEU A 247 -11.01 12.67 11.64
CA LEU A 247 -9.62 12.21 11.68
C LEU A 247 -8.57 13.34 11.74
N ALA A 248 -9.00 14.60 11.80
CA ALA A 248 -8.11 15.76 11.95
C ALA A 248 -7.12 15.65 13.13
N GLY A 249 -5.89 16.11 12.92
CA GLY A 249 -4.86 16.26 13.94
C GLY A 249 -4.26 14.95 14.43
N LEU A 250 -4.22 13.91 13.59
CA LEU A 250 -3.55 12.65 13.95
C LEU A 250 -2.04 12.68 13.71
N GLY A 251 -1.58 13.37 12.66
CA GLY A 251 -0.15 13.52 12.34
C GLY A 251 0.61 12.19 12.18
N LEU A 252 -0.05 11.18 11.62
CA LEU A 252 0.43 9.79 11.62
C LEU A 252 1.75 9.64 10.86
N VAL A 253 1.82 10.16 9.63
CA VAL A 253 2.97 9.94 8.75
C VAL A 253 4.14 10.80 9.21
N SER A 254 3.88 12.03 9.63
CA SER A 254 4.91 12.90 10.23
C SER A 254 5.48 12.29 11.51
N ALA A 255 4.65 11.70 12.37
CA ALA A 255 5.11 11.01 13.57
C ALA A 255 5.91 9.74 13.23
N ALA A 256 5.46 8.94 12.27
CA ALA A 256 6.19 7.75 11.83
C ALA A 256 7.59 8.13 11.30
N ARG A 257 7.69 9.19 10.50
CA ARG A 257 9.00 9.66 10.03
C ARG A 257 9.97 9.93 11.18
N THR A 258 9.50 10.61 12.23
CA THR A 258 10.33 10.90 13.42
C THR A 258 10.69 9.63 14.20
N ASN A 259 9.74 8.73 14.37
CA ASN A 259 9.92 7.53 15.18
C ASN A 259 10.84 6.48 14.53
N TYR A 260 10.89 6.44 13.20
CA TYR A 260 11.73 5.50 12.45
C TYR A 260 13.11 6.09 12.12
N ALA A 261 13.28 7.41 12.24
CA ALA A 261 14.57 8.10 12.13
C ALA A 261 15.47 7.93 13.35
N ALA A 262 14.92 7.49 14.48
CA ALA A 262 15.64 7.14 15.71
C ALA A 262 16.05 5.65 15.73
#